data_AF-A0A135TZ36-F1
#
_entry.id   AF-A0A135TZ36-F1
#
_cell.length_a   1.000
_cell.length_b   1.000
_cell.length_c   1.000
_cell.angle_alpha   90.00
_cell.angle_beta   90.00
_cell.angle_gamma   90.00
#
_symmetry.space_group_name_H-M   'P 1'
#
loop_
_entity.id
_entity.type
_entity.pdbx_description
1 polymer ?
#
loop_
_entity_poly.entity_id
_entity_poly.type
_entity_poly.pdbx_seq_one_letter_code
_entity_poly.pdbx_strand_id
1 'polypeptide(L)'
;MYADISKPPAPLPQSELQTIGSGISTLSPLSRRGVGPGLILLVPSVDNALAIEEGVPALPLKWAEEGYTVIAIQPSAFESGARETLDLAIQTFRNSDKCDTKDVVGLVAYEPEMWNTVAPILSEFPQIVSTVVYADSSERSSISSSTLPSVYHFAGKPEGQPLRSKGRTEYFYPAAQSYKFATPFQPHFDYNMDMLSYTRNLTLLKGEMKSPIFDLEAIWDEHTCLPGVPPTNKYAEIPFAAVVNIRGDRLYHEHITWDQGTALAQLGLLPEYLPFPGGNLQYKVPVAGVETAMKLRARNSVPSNEMFKFTTRSADSEGVNPEKVVPAVAENGVATVAN
;
A
#
# COMPACT_ATOMS: atom_id res chain seq x y z
N MET A 1 10.42 12.83 9.81
CA MET A 1 11.45 13.65 9.12
C MET A 1 10.94 13.80 7.71
N TYR A 2 10.41 14.97 7.35
CA TYR A 2 9.73 15.19 6.07
C TYR A 2 10.70 15.02 4.90
N ALA A 3 10.21 14.52 3.77
CA ALA A 3 11.00 14.38 2.55
C ALA A 3 11.56 15.74 2.11
N ASP A 4 12.80 15.76 1.60
CA ASP A 4 13.43 16.96 1.06
C ASP A 4 12.71 17.39 -0.23
N ILE A 5 11.84 18.38 -0.12
CA ILE A 5 10.95 18.88 -1.18
C ILE A 5 11.70 19.53 -2.35
N SER A 6 13.01 19.73 -2.22
CA SER A 6 13.88 20.23 -3.28
C SER A 6 14.34 19.12 -4.25
N LYS A 7 14.08 17.85 -3.91
CA LYS A 7 14.45 16.69 -4.72
C LYS A 7 13.21 15.99 -5.26
N PRO A 8 13.31 15.33 -6.43
CA PRO A 8 12.23 14.46 -6.90
C PRO A 8 11.94 13.35 -5.87
N PRO A 9 10.72 12.79 -5.86
CA PRO A 9 10.40 11.66 -4.99
C PRO A 9 11.44 10.55 -5.13
N ALA A 10 11.78 9.90 -4.02
CA ALA A 10 12.69 8.77 -4.05
C ALA A 10 12.16 7.71 -5.03
N PRO A 11 13.04 7.06 -5.83
CA PRO A 11 12.62 5.98 -6.71
C PRO A 11 11.97 4.86 -5.87
N LEU A 12 10.95 4.21 -6.44
CA LEU A 12 10.34 3.05 -5.81
C LEU A 12 11.40 1.97 -5.56
N PRO A 13 11.30 1.21 -4.46
CA PRO A 13 12.21 0.09 -4.22
C PRO A 13 12.17 -0.87 -5.41
N GLN A 14 13.35 -1.37 -5.79
CA GLN A 14 13.48 -2.36 -6.86
C GLN A 14 13.57 -3.77 -6.26
N SER A 15 13.04 -4.74 -6.99
CA SER A 15 13.15 -6.15 -6.62
C SER A 15 14.56 -6.66 -6.92
N GLU A 16 15.38 -6.79 -5.88
CA GLU A 16 16.70 -7.42 -5.95
C GLU A 16 16.70 -8.68 -5.08
N LEU A 17 16.72 -9.84 -5.74
CA LEU A 17 16.82 -11.13 -5.06
C LEU A 17 18.28 -11.44 -4.76
N GLN A 18 18.60 -11.67 -3.49
CA GLN A 18 19.96 -11.99 -3.05
C GLN A 18 20.00 -13.43 -2.52
N THR A 19 20.89 -14.26 -3.07
CA THR A 19 21.12 -15.62 -2.57
C THR A 19 21.99 -15.57 -1.32
N ILE A 20 21.52 -16.14 -0.21
CA ILE A 20 22.24 -16.18 1.07
C ILE A 20 22.72 -17.59 1.45
N GLY A 21 22.24 -18.61 0.75
CA GLY A 21 22.65 -20.00 0.92
C GLY A 21 22.07 -20.89 -0.19
N SER A 22 22.47 -22.17 -0.22
CA SER A 22 21.86 -23.14 -1.14
C SER A 22 20.36 -23.23 -0.88
N GLY A 23 19.53 -22.90 -1.88
CA GLY A 23 18.07 -22.90 -1.72
C GLY A 23 17.51 -21.79 -0.83
N ILE A 24 18.31 -20.78 -0.45
CA ILE A 24 17.85 -19.68 0.42
C ILE A 24 18.12 -18.34 -0.25
N SER A 25 17.07 -17.53 -0.40
CA SER A 25 17.15 -16.19 -0.95
C SER A 25 16.43 -15.18 -0.07
N THR A 26 16.86 -13.92 -0.14
CA THR A 26 16.23 -12.79 0.52
C THR A 26 15.78 -11.74 -0.49
N LEU A 27 14.66 -11.08 -0.19
CA LEU A 27 14.10 -9.99 -0.97
C LEU A 27 13.70 -8.84 -0.04
N SER A 28 14.12 -7.63 -0.40
CA SER A 28 13.80 -6.42 0.35
C SER A 28 12.32 -6.04 0.20
N PRO A 29 11.72 -5.34 1.19
CA PRO A 29 10.37 -4.79 1.07
C PRO A 29 10.23 -3.89 -0.16
N LEU A 30 9.13 -4.04 -0.90
CA LEU A 30 8.81 -3.25 -2.09
C LEU A 30 7.84 -2.10 -1.83
N SER A 31 7.32 -2.01 -0.62
CA SER A 31 6.54 -0.84 -0.19
C SER A 31 7.42 0.41 -0.13
N ARG A 32 6.84 1.60 -0.31
CA ARG A 32 7.55 2.90 -0.23
C ARG A 32 8.34 3.12 1.06
N ARG A 33 8.00 2.40 2.15
CA ARG A 33 8.76 2.46 3.41
C ARG A 33 10.19 1.93 3.25
N GLY A 34 10.42 1.01 2.31
CA GLY A 34 11.72 0.38 2.06
C GLY A 34 12.24 -0.51 3.20
N VAL A 35 11.53 -0.57 4.34
CA VAL A 35 11.81 -1.40 5.50
C VAL A 35 10.51 -2.03 6.00
N GLY A 36 10.62 -3.18 6.66
CA GLY A 36 9.47 -3.82 7.28
C GLY A 36 9.81 -5.16 7.93
N PRO A 37 8.81 -5.83 8.51
CA PRO A 37 9.01 -7.00 9.36
C PRO A 37 9.52 -8.21 8.59
N GLY A 38 10.23 -9.10 9.28
CA GLY A 38 10.75 -10.33 8.70
C GLY A 38 9.66 -11.35 8.42
N LEU A 39 9.68 -11.96 7.23
CA LEU A 39 8.78 -13.04 6.86
C LEU A 39 9.56 -14.19 6.21
N ILE A 40 9.47 -15.37 6.80
CA ILE A 40 10.04 -16.60 6.25
C ILE A 40 8.99 -17.30 5.38
N LEU A 41 9.36 -17.69 4.18
CA LEU A 41 8.53 -18.51 3.29
C LEU A 41 9.19 -19.87 3.08
N LEU A 42 8.50 -20.96 3.41
CA LEU A 42 8.88 -22.31 2.96
C LEU A 42 8.15 -22.56 1.65
N VAL A 43 8.89 -22.54 0.53
CA VAL A 43 8.35 -22.53 -0.83
C VAL A 43 8.84 -23.73 -1.62
N PRO A 44 8.13 -24.16 -2.69
CA PRO A 44 8.65 -25.20 -3.58
C PRO A 44 9.94 -24.76 -4.26
N SER A 45 10.64 -25.73 -4.85
CA SER A 45 11.75 -25.46 -5.76
C SER A 45 11.24 -24.66 -6.96
N VAL A 46 11.67 -23.41 -7.08
CA VAL A 46 11.30 -22.50 -8.17
C VAL A 46 12.54 -21.87 -8.77
N ASP A 47 12.61 -21.89 -10.10
CA ASP A 47 13.75 -21.35 -10.85
C ASP A 47 13.73 -19.82 -10.92
N ASN A 48 12.53 -19.21 -10.85
CA ASN A 48 12.36 -17.76 -10.95
C ASN A 48 11.49 -17.19 -9.81
N ALA A 49 12.15 -16.82 -8.72
CA ALA A 49 11.52 -16.23 -7.53
C ALA A 49 11.05 -14.78 -7.70
N LEU A 50 11.31 -14.15 -8.87
CA LEU A 50 10.86 -12.79 -9.21
C LEU A 50 9.90 -12.75 -10.41
N ALA A 51 9.39 -13.89 -10.86
CA ALA A 51 8.49 -13.96 -12.01
C ALA A 51 7.16 -13.22 -11.75
N ILE A 52 6.64 -12.60 -12.81
CA ILE A 52 5.26 -12.14 -12.90
C ILE A 52 4.71 -12.70 -14.21
N GLU A 53 3.73 -13.60 -14.13
CA GLU A 53 3.06 -14.16 -15.30
C GLU A 53 1.58 -13.77 -15.26
N GLU A 54 1.10 -13.15 -16.34
CA GLU A 54 -0.30 -12.69 -16.44
C GLU A 54 -0.77 -11.81 -15.26
N GLY A 55 0.16 -11.04 -14.67
CA GLY A 55 -0.11 -10.18 -13.52
C GLY A 55 -0.12 -10.90 -12.16
N VAL A 56 0.22 -12.19 -12.12
CA VAL A 56 0.37 -12.97 -10.88
C VAL A 56 1.86 -12.99 -10.49
N PRO A 57 2.24 -12.42 -9.32
CA PRO A 57 3.62 -12.43 -8.87
C PRO A 57 4.01 -13.76 -8.21
N ALA A 58 5.29 -14.12 -8.29
CA ALA A 58 5.89 -15.19 -7.50
C ALA A 58 5.70 -14.94 -5.99
N LEU A 59 5.73 -16.02 -5.19
CA LEU A 59 5.50 -15.95 -3.74
C LEU A 59 6.37 -14.91 -3.02
N PRO A 60 7.70 -14.84 -3.22
CA PRO A 60 8.53 -13.86 -2.51
C PRO A 60 8.17 -12.43 -2.86
N LEU A 61 7.91 -12.18 -4.15
CA LEU A 61 7.52 -10.87 -4.66
C LEU A 61 6.19 -10.41 -4.07
N LYS A 62 5.19 -11.30 -4.06
CA LYS A 62 3.86 -11.06 -3.48
C LYS A 62 3.94 -10.55 -2.04
N TRP A 63 4.78 -11.19 -1.21
CA TRP A 63 4.93 -10.80 0.18
C TRP A 63 5.81 -9.55 0.37
N ALA A 64 6.80 -9.34 -0.49
CA ALA A 64 7.61 -8.13 -0.45
C ALA A 64 6.78 -6.87 -0.82
N GLU A 65 5.78 -6.99 -1.71
CA GLU A 65 4.84 -5.92 -2.06
C GLU A 65 3.98 -5.45 -0.88
N GLU A 66 3.66 -6.33 0.07
CA GLU A 66 2.97 -5.94 1.32
C GLU A 66 3.90 -5.23 2.32
N GLY A 67 5.19 -5.11 1.99
CA GLY A 67 6.18 -4.45 2.82
C GLY A 67 6.92 -5.36 3.80
N TYR A 68 6.91 -6.68 3.61
CA TYR A 68 7.74 -7.59 4.41
C TYR A 68 9.17 -7.67 3.86
N THR A 69 10.14 -7.86 4.75
CA THR A 69 11.48 -8.34 4.38
C THR A 69 11.39 -9.85 4.28
N VAL A 70 11.55 -10.40 3.08
CA VAL A 70 11.21 -11.81 2.81
C VAL A 70 12.46 -12.65 2.72
N ILE A 71 12.47 -13.80 3.40
CA ILE A 71 13.44 -14.88 3.15
C ILE A 71 12.67 -16.10 2.62
N ALA A 72 12.98 -16.51 1.39
CA ALA A 72 12.41 -17.69 0.76
C ALA A 72 13.38 -18.88 0.90
N ILE A 73 12.86 -19.99 1.42
CA ILE A 73 13.59 -21.23 1.69
C ILE A 73 12.97 -22.34 0.84
N GLN A 74 13.79 -22.95 0.00
CA GLN A 74 13.45 -24.09 -0.85
C GLN A 74 13.86 -25.41 -0.19
N PRO A 75 13.36 -26.58 -0.65
CA PRO A 75 13.68 -27.87 -0.05
C PRO A 75 15.19 -28.17 0.02
N SER A 76 15.98 -27.75 -0.97
CA SER A 76 17.44 -27.96 -1.01
C SER A 76 18.20 -27.28 0.15
N ALA A 77 17.61 -26.26 0.80
CA ALA A 77 18.21 -25.63 1.96
C ALA A 77 18.29 -26.59 3.17
N PHE A 78 17.33 -27.52 3.28
CA PHE A 78 17.25 -28.43 4.42
C PHE A 78 18.29 -29.55 4.38
N GLU A 79 19.07 -29.68 3.29
CA GLU A 79 20.24 -30.56 3.24
C GLU A 79 21.25 -30.24 4.35
N SER A 80 21.31 -28.97 4.77
CA SER A 80 22.17 -28.51 5.87
C SER A 80 21.52 -28.65 7.26
N GLY A 81 20.26 -29.10 7.31
CA GLY A 81 19.44 -29.17 8.52
C GLY A 81 18.45 -28.00 8.66
N ALA A 82 17.23 -28.30 9.10
CA ALA A 82 16.16 -27.29 9.24
C ALA A 82 16.45 -26.26 10.34
N ARG A 83 17.11 -26.67 11.42
CA ARG A 83 17.48 -25.78 12.52
C ARG A 83 18.53 -24.76 12.08
N GLU A 84 19.57 -25.23 11.41
CA GLU A 84 20.67 -24.43 10.87
C GLU A 84 20.14 -23.44 9.82
N THR A 85 19.20 -23.91 8.99
CA THR A 85 18.52 -23.07 7.98
C THR A 85 17.73 -21.93 8.62
N LEU A 86 16.92 -22.22 9.66
CA LEU A 86 16.16 -21.19 10.37
C LEU A 86 17.07 -20.23 11.14
N ASP A 87 18.15 -20.73 11.76
CA ASP A 87 19.12 -19.88 12.45
C ASP A 87 19.77 -18.88 11.47
N LEU A 88 20.17 -19.34 10.28
CA LEU A 88 20.68 -18.47 9.23
C LEU A 88 19.64 -17.42 8.78
N ALA A 89 18.37 -17.79 8.65
CA ALA A 89 17.30 -16.86 8.30
C ALA A 89 17.13 -15.76 9.39
N ILE A 90 17.09 -16.16 10.67
CA ILE A 90 16.98 -15.22 11.78
C ILE A 90 18.21 -14.31 11.88
N GLN A 91 19.41 -14.85 11.70
CA GLN A 91 20.64 -14.05 11.66
C GLN A 91 20.62 -13.05 10.51
N THR A 92 20.14 -13.46 9.33
CA THR A 92 19.98 -12.58 8.16
C THR A 92 19.05 -11.41 8.46
N PHE A 93 17.88 -11.65 9.08
CA PHE A 93 17.00 -10.56 9.50
C PHE A 93 17.66 -9.64 10.52
N ARG A 94 18.39 -10.18 11.50
CA ARG A 94 19.10 -9.36 12.50
C ARG A 94 20.16 -8.46 11.87
N ASN A 95 20.82 -8.91 10.81
CA ASN A 95 21.88 -8.18 10.13
C ASN A 95 21.39 -7.23 9.03
N SER A 96 20.14 -7.39 8.57
CA SER A 96 19.56 -6.54 7.53
C SER A 96 19.17 -5.16 8.08
N ASP A 97 19.46 -4.11 7.30
CA ASP A 97 18.95 -2.76 7.50
C ASP A 97 17.50 -2.61 7.00
N LYS A 98 16.99 -3.59 6.24
CA LYS A 98 15.63 -3.63 5.71
C LYS A 98 14.62 -4.22 6.68
N CYS A 99 15.08 -5.05 7.63
CA CYS A 99 14.24 -5.63 8.66
C CYS A 99 14.16 -4.71 9.90
N ASP A 100 13.03 -4.02 10.07
CA ASP A 100 12.84 -3.05 11.16
C ASP A 100 12.48 -3.71 12.51
N THR A 101 11.94 -4.91 12.47
CA THR A 101 11.40 -5.65 13.62
C THR A 101 12.09 -7.01 13.74
N LYS A 102 13.28 -7.01 14.33
CA LYS A 102 14.20 -8.16 14.37
C LYS A 102 13.76 -9.28 15.30
N ASP A 103 12.87 -8.97 16.25
CA ASP A 103 12.35 -9.93 17.24
C ASP A 103 10.95 -10.44 16.89
N VAL A 104 10.39 -10.04 15.74
CA VAL A 104 9.03 -10.37 15.33
C VAL A 104 9.03 -10.81 13.86
N VAL A 105 8.94 -12.12 13.67
CA VAL A 105 9.03 -12.79 12.37
C VAL A 105 7.78 -13.64 12.16
N GLY A 106 7.20 -13.58 10.97
CA GLY A 106 6.15 -14.49 10.54
C GLY A 106 6.73 -15.64 9.73
N LEU A 107 6.04 -16.78 9.68
CA LEU A 107 6.40 -17.90 8.80
C LEU A 107 5.19 -18.37 7.99
N VAL A 108 5.36 -18.52 6.68
CA VAL A 108 4.34 -19.08 5.78
C VAL A 108 4.92 -20.31 5.10
N ALA A 109 4.31 -21.47 5.34
CA ALA A 109 4.68 -22.74 4.75
C ALA A 109 3.72 -23.13 3.63
N TYR A 110 4.19 -23.03 2.39
CA TYR A 110 3.50 -23.53 1.20
C TYR A 110 3.79 -25.01 0.94
N GLU A 111 4.87 -25.54 1.52
CA GLU A 111 5.27 -26.95 1.43
C GLU A 111 5.03 -27.68 2.77
N PRO A 112 4.06 -28.62 2.84
CA PRO A 112 3.71 -29.29 4.09
C PRO A 112 4.82 -30.19 4.65
N GLU A 113 5.64 -30.78 3.78
CA GLU A 113 6.79 -31.60 4.19
C GLU A 113 7.85 -30.78 4.94
N MET A 114 8.14 -29.57 4.43
CA MET A 114 9.05 -28.64 5.09
C MET A 114 8.46 -28.17 6.43
N TRP A 115 7.16 -27.88 6.46
CA TRP A 115 6.47 -27.54 7.70
C TRP A 115 6.57 -28.63 8.76
N ASN A 116 6.38 -29.91 8.40
CA ASN A 116 6.49 -31.03 9.33
C ASN A 116 7.90 -31.16 9.93
N THR A 117 8.92 -30.67 9.24
CA THR A 117 10.30 -30.63 9.74
C THR A 117 10.53 -29.42 10.67
N VAL A 118 9.91 -28.28 10.36
CA VAL A 118 10.10 -27.00 11.07
C VAL A 118 9.26 -26.91 12.34
N ALA A 119 7.99 -27.32 12.31
CA ALA A 119 7.05 -27.13 13.41
C ALA A 119 7.55 -27.67 14.77
N PRO A 120 8.20 -28.85 14.85
CA PRO A 120 8.72 -29.38 16.13
C PRO A 120 9.82 -28.52 16.76
N ILE A 121 10.59 -27.79 15.96
CA ILE A 121 11.73 -26.99 16.43
C ILE A 121 11.39 -25.50 16.63
N LEU A 122 10.18 -25.06 16.30
CA LEU A 122 9.78 -23.64 16.41
C LEU A 122 9.95 -23.05 17.82
N SER A 123 9.83 -23.87 18.87
CA SER A 123 10.03 -23.41 20.26
C SER A 123 11.44 -22.89 20.54
N GLU A 124 12.42 -23.23 19.70
CA GLU A 124 13.80 -22.74 19.78
C GLU A 124 13.98 -21.35 19.15
N PHE A 125 12.98 -20.87 18.40
CA PHE A 125 13.01 -19.60 17.64
C PHE A 125 11.92 -18.65 18.16
N PRO A 126 12.10 -18.03 19.34
CA PRO A 126 11.08 -17.16 19.96
C PRO A 126 10.75 -15.90 19.14
N GLN A 127 11.56 -15.56 18.14
CA GLN A 127 11.28 -14.46 17.21
C GLN A 127 10.12 -14.78 16.27
N ILE A 128 9.84 -16.07 16.02
CA ILE A 128 8.72 -16.47 15.16
C ILE A 128 7.44 -16.39 16.00
N VAL A 129 6.55 -15.48 15.65
CA VAL A 129 5.36 -15.17 16.48
C VAL A 129 4.07 -15.75 15.92
N SER A 130 4.01 -16.06 14.62
CA SER A 130 2.81 -16.59 13.97
C SER A 130 3.16 -17.41 12.74
N THR A 131 2.29 -18.37 12.40
CA THR A 131 2.53 -19.27 11.28
C THR A 131 1.31 -19.46 10.38
N VAL A 132 1.56 -19.70 9.09
CA VAL A 132 0.55 -20.06 8.10
C VAL A 132 1.00 -21.35 7.43
N VAL A 133 0.07 -22.29 7.21
CA VAL A 133 0.38 -23.61 6.65
C VAL A 133 -0.63 -23.96 5.56
N TYR A 134 -0.14 -24.45 4.42
CA TYR A 134 -0.94 -25.05 3.35
C TYR A 134 -0.71 -26.56 3.31
N ALA A 135 -1.78 -27.34 3.25
CA ALA A 135 -1.74 -28.81 3.17
C ALA A 135 -3.02 -29.35 2.51
N ASP A 136 -3.04 -30.62 2.12
CA ASP A 136 -4.27 -31.26 1.64
C ASP A 136 -5.16 -31.65 2.82
N SER A 137 -6.48 -31.68 2.61
CA SER A 137 -7.43 -32.04 3.67
C SER A 137 -7.21 -33.45 4.20
N SER A 138 -6.69 -34.35 3.36
CA SER A 138 -6.27 -35.71 3.74
C SER A 138 -5.12 -35.74 4.73
N GLU A 139 -4.32 -34.68 4.80
CA GLU A 139 -3.16 -34.56 5.70
C GLU A 139 -3.52 -33.88 7.03
N ARG A 140 -4.78 -33.48 7.23
CA ARG A 140 -5.22 -32.72 8.42
C ARG A 140 -4.84 -33.37 9.74
N SER A 141 -4.86 -34.71 9.81
CA SER A 141 -4.56 -35.48 11.02
C SER A 141 -3.06 -35.75 11.21
N SER A 142 -2.26 -35.70 10.14
CA SER A 142 -0.82 -35.97 10.16
C SER A 142 0.03 -34.69 10.15
N ILE A 143 -0.51 -33.57 9.69
CA ILE A 143 0.21 -32.28 9.62
C ILE A 143 0.54 -31.78 11.03
N SER A 144 1.78 -31.34 11.20
CA SER A 144 2.31 -30.90 12.48
C SER A 144 1.58 -29.67 13.01
N SER A 145 1.38 -29.60 14.32
CA SER A 145 0.78 -28.44 15.01
C SER A 145 1.85 -27.51 15.58
N SER A 146 1.59 -26.21 15.56
CA SER A 146 2.36 -25.21 16.32
C SER A 146 1.59 -24.74 17.57
N THR A 147 2.32 -24.32 18.60
CA THR A 147 1.77 -23.63 19.78
C THR A 147 1.57 -22.14 19.53
N LEU A 148 2.17 -21.59 18.47
CA LEU A 148 2.00 -20.21 18.04
C LEU A 148 0.62 -20.00 17.39
N PRO A 149 0.07 -18.78 17.41
CA PRO A 149 -1.08 -18.41 16.60
C PRO A 149 -0.88 -18.81 15.13
N SER A 150 -1.75 -19.70 14.64
CA SER A 150 -1.54 -20.34 13.34
C SER A 150 -2.81 -20.43 12.50
N VAL A 151 -2.67 -20.22 11.20
CA VAL A 151 -3.72 -20.46 10.20
C VAL A 151 -3.34 -21.64 9.32
N TYR A 152 -4.26 -22.59 9.17
CA TYR A 152 -4.09 -23.76 8.29
C TYR A 152 -5.09 -23.67 7.15
N HIS A 153 -4.61 -23.80 5.92
CA HIS A 153 -5.42 -23.86 4.71
C HIS A 153 -5.37 -25.28 4.14
N PHE A 154 -6.52 -25.94 4.11
CA PHE A 154 -6.68 -27.29 3.61
C PHE A 154 -7.35 -27.30 2.24
N ALA A 155 -6.68 -27.86 1.23
CA ALA A 155 -7.30 -28.13 -0.06
C ALA A 155 -8.19 -29.37 0.02
N GLY A 156 -9.43 -29.27 -0.45
CA GLY A 156 -10.41 -30.34 -0.37
C GLY A 156 -11.46 -30.13 0.73
N LYS A 157 -12.33 -31.14 0.87
CA LYS A 157 -13.51 -31.07 1.74
C LYS A 157 -13.13 -31.26 3.22
N PRO A 158 -13.77 -30.56 4.15
CA PRO A 158 -13.53 -30.76 5.57
C PRO A 158 -14.04 -32.12 6.05
N GLU A 159 -13.19 -32.85 6.76
CA GLU A 159 -13.59 -34.00 7.56
C GLU A 159 -13.95 -33.53 8.98
N GLY A 160 -15.19 -33.09 9.18
CA GLY A 160 -15.69 -32.55 10.45
C GLY A 160 -15.62 -31.03 10.55
N GLN A 161 -15.81 -30.49 11.76
CA GLN A 161 -15.83 -29.04 11.95
C GLN A 161 -14.41 -28.44 11.92
N PRO A 162 -14.21 -27.31 11.22
CA PRO A 162 -12.94 -26.59 11.25
C PRO A 162 -12.64 -26.05 12.64
N LEU A 163 -11.38 -26.15 13.08
CA LEU A 163 -10.94 -25.57 14.34
C LEU A 163 -10.93 -24.04 14.26
N ARG A 164 -11.50 -23.40 15.29
CA ARG A 164 -11.52 -21.95 15.51
C ARG A 164 -11.13 -21.67 16.95
N SER A 165 -9.88 -21.33 17.18
CA SER A 165 -9.33 -21.03 18.49
C SER A 165 -8.28 -19.93 18.40
N LYS A 166 -7.83 -19.41 19.55
CA LYS A 166 -6.76 -18.40 19.59
C LYS A 166 -5.44 -18.92 19.03
N GLY A 167 -5.14 -20.22 19.18
CA GLY A 167 -3.89 -20.83 18.71
C GLY A 167 -3.96 -21.40 17.29
N ARG A 168 -5.13 -21.84 16.83
CA ARG A 168 -5.30 -22.48 15.52
C ARG A 168 -6.64 -22.15 14.89
N THR A 169 -6.58 -21.74 13.63
CA THR A 169 -7.73 -21.42 12.78
C THR A 169 -7.62 -22.15 11.44
N GLU A 170 -8.61 -22.97 11.08
CA GLU A 170 -8.54 -23.84 9.88
C GLU A 170 -9.52 -23.44 8.78
N TYR A 171 -9.04 -23.24 7.55
CA TYR A 171 -9.89 -22.99 6.40
C TYR A 171 -9.83 -24.15 5.43
N PHE A 172 -10.96 -24.47 4.82
CA PHE A 172 -11.07 -25.54 3.83
C PHE A 172 -11.49 -24.95 2.49
N TYR A 173 -10.96 -25.51 1.43
CA TYR A 173 -11.19 -25.11 0.06
C TYR A 173 -11.72 -26.32 -0.72
N PRO A 174 -13.03 -26.63 -0.63
CA PRO A 174 -13.60 -27.87 -1.16
C PRO A 174 -13.38 -28.13 -2.66
N ALA A 175 -13.17 -27.06 -3.44
CA ALA A 175 -12.93 -27.13 -4.88
C ALA A 175 -11.43 -27.14 -5.24
N ALA A 176 -10.53 -26.89 -4.29
CA ALA A 176 -9.10 -26.99 -4.52
C ALA A 176 -8.72 -28.48 -4.64
N GLN A 177 -7.97 -28.80 -5.68
CA GLN A 177 -7.50 -30.17 -5.94
C GLN A 177 -6.24 -30.51 -5.14
N SER A 178 -5.46 -29.50 -4.77
CA SER A 178 -4.20 -29.63 -4.02
C SER A 178 -3.91 -28.34 -3.25
N TYR A 179 -3.16 -28.43 -2.16
CA TYR A 179 -2.62 -27.31 -1.37
C TYR A 179 -1.86 -26.29 -2.23
N LYS A 180 -1.35 -26.72 -3.38
CA LYS A 180 -0.70 -25.88 -4.39
C LYS A 180 -1.63 -24.87 -5.06
N PHE A 181 -2.92 -24.82 -4.69
CA PHE A 181 -3.84 -23.76 -5.14
C PHE A 181 -3.32 -22.35 -4.84
N ALA A 182 -2.52 -22.19 -3.78
CA ALA A 182 -1.92 -20.91 -3.37
C ALA A 182 -0.48 -20.71 -3.84
N THR A 183 0.04 -21.59 -4.70
CA THR A 183 1.40 -21.52 -5.25
C THR A 183 1.32 -21.15 -6.73
N PRO A 184 1.69 -19.92 -7.12
CA PRO A 184 1.72 -19.49 -8.52
C PRO A 184 2.56 -20.39 -9.43
N PHE A 185 2.23 -20.37 -10.71
CA PHE A 185 2.96 -21.09 -11.79
C PHE A 185 2.98 -22.62 -11.61
N GLN A 186 1.99 -23.16 -10.91
CA GLN A 186 1.80 -24.60 -10.72
C GLN A 186 0.48 -25.05 -11.34
N PRO A 187 0.36 -26.32 -11.80
CA PRO A 187 -0.86 -26.82 -12.46
C PRO A 187 -2.16 -26.69 -11.65
N HIS A 188 -2.06 -26.69 -10.31
CA HIS A 188 -3.21 -26.62 -9.41
C HIS A 188 -3.48 -25.22 -8.85
N PHE A 189 -2.74 -24.20 -9.30
CA PHE A 189 -2.92 -22.82 -8.87
C PHE A 189 -4.34 -22.32 -9.17
N ASP A 190 -5.00 -21.73 -8.17
CA ASP A 190 -6.29 -21.07 -8.33
C ASP A 190 -6.21 -19.66 -7.74
N TYR A 191 -6.24 -18.66 -8.62
CA TYR A 191 -6.09 -17.25 -8.26
C TYR A 191 -7.14 -16.77 -7.24
N ASN A 192 -8.39 -17.25 -7.34
CA ASN A 192 -9.45 -16.78 -6.45
C ASN A 192 -9.30 -17.37 -5.04
N MET A 193 -8.95 -18.66 -4.96
CA MET A 193 -8.71 -19.34 -3.69
C MET A 193 -7.42 -18.84 -3.04
N ASP A 194 -6.37 -18.62 -3.83
CA ASP A 194 -5.14 -17.97 -3.40
C ASP A 194 -5.45 -16.59 -2.79
N MET A 195 -6.14 -15.71 -3.53
CA MET A 195 -6.49 -14.37 -3.08
C MET A 195 -7.27 -14.38 -1.76
N LEU A 196 -8.22 -15.32 -1.61
CA LEU A 196 -9.00 -15.50 -0.39
C LEU A 196 -8.13 -16.00 0.78
N SER A 197 -7.26 -16.99 0.54
CA SER A 197 -6.32 -17.50 1.56
C SER A 197 -5.34 -16.42 2.00
N TYR A 198 -4.88 -15.61 1.05
CA TYR A 198 -3.90 -14.57 1.25
C TYR A 198 -4.44 -13.43 2.15
N THR A 199 -5.69 -12.99 1.94
CA THR A 199 -6.34 -12.03 2.87
C THR A 199 -6.45 -12.60 4.30
N ARG A 200 -6.77 -13.90 4.45
CA ARG A 200 -6.82 -14.55 5.77
C ARG A 200 -5.44 -14.60 6.44
N ASN A 201 -4.37 -14.80 5.66
CA ASN A 201 -3.00 -14.76 6.16
C ASN A 201 -2.65 -13.37 6.67
N LEU A 202 -2.94 -12.33 5.89
CA LEU A 202 -2.67 -10.94 6.27
C LEU A 202 -3.38 -10.56 7.56
N THR A 203 -4.61 -11.04 7.78
CA THR A 203 -5.34 -10.81 9.04
C THR A 203 -4.58 -11.36 10.26
N LEU A 204 -4.06 -12.59 10.18
CA LEU A 204 -3.24 -13.18 11.24
C LEU A 204 -1.92 -12.44 11.40
N LEU A 205 -1.16 -12.33 10.30
CA LEU A 205 0.21 -11.79 10.32
C LEU A 205 0.22 -10.34 10.81
N LYS A 206 -0.66 -9.47 10.30
CA LYS A 206 -0.73 -8.07 10.76
C LYS A 206 -1.14 -7.96 12.23
N GLY A 207 -2.00 -8.86 12.72
CA GLY A 207 -2.43 -8.88 14.12
C GLY A 207 -1.31 -9.27 15.08
N GLU A 208 -0.61 -10.38 14.78
CA GLU A 208 0.43 -10.93 15.65
C GLU A 208 1.77 -10.20 15.51
N MET A 209 2.12 -9.79 14.28
CA MET A 209 3.37 -9.10 14.01
C MET A 209 3.28 -7.58 14.26
N LYS A 210 2.06 -7.06 14.48
CA LYS A 210 1.77 -5.63 14.73
C LYS A 210 2.42 -4.69 13.69
N SER A 211 2.57 -5.16 12.45
CA SER A 211 3.34 -4.52 11.38
C SER A 211 2.98 -5.17 10.03
N PRO A 212 3.05 -4.49 8.87
CA PRO A 212 3.46 -3.10 8.66
C PRO A 212 2.34 -2.09 8.96
N ILE A 213 2.64 -1.16 9.86
CA ILE A 213 1.81 0.03 10.10
C ILE A 213 2.25 1.10 9.11
N PHE A 214 1.31 1.62 8.34
CA PHE A 214 1.53 2.78 7.49
C PHE A 214 1.03 4.02 8.23
N ASP A 215 1.90 5.02 8.34
CA ASP A 215 1.51 6.32 8.86
C ASP A 215 0.70 7.05 7.78
N LEU A 216 -0.63 6.98 7.93
CA LEU A 216 -1.53 7.61 6.98
C LEU A 216 -1.29 9.12 6.92
N GLU A 217 -1.07 9.77 8.06
CA GLU A 217 -0.81 11.23 8.12
C GLU A 217 0.46 11.58 7.34
N ALA A 218 1.53 10.79 7.48
CA ALA A 218 2.75 11.00 6.69
C ALA A 218 2.51 10.83 5.18
N ILE A 219 1.67 9.86 4.78
CA ILE A 219 1.28 9.68 3.37
C ILE A 219 0.47 10.89 2.88
N TRP A 220 -0.43 11.42 3.71
CA TRP A 220 -1.18 12.65 3.41
C TRP A 220 -0.26 13.86 3.28
N ASP A 221 0.67 14.05 4.21
CA ASP A 221 1.67 15.12 4.17
C ASP A 221 2.53 15.07 2.90
N GLU A 222 2.95 13.88 2.45
CA GLU A 222 3.64 13.70 1.17
C GLU A 222 2.79 14.18 -0.02
N HIS A 223 1.50 13.83 -0.05
CA HIS A 223 0.59 14.20 -1.14
C HIS A 223 0.21 15.68 -1.17
N THR A 224 0.24 16.35 -0.02
CA THR A 224 -0.10 17.78 0.11
C THR A 224 1.10 18.71 -0.08
N CYS A 225 2.31 18.17 -0.14
CA CYS A 225 3.51 18.94 -0.40
C CYS A 225 3.50 19.54 -1.82
N LEU A 226 3.88 20.83 -1.94
CA LEU A 226 4.14 21.49 -3.22
C LEU A 226 5.63 21.39 -3.57
N PRO A 227 6.05 20.45 -4.45
CA PRO A 227 7.47 20.25 -4.73
C PRO A 227 8.10 21.50 -5.35
N GLY A 228 9.30 21.88 -4.89
CA GLY A 228 10.03 23.04 -5.40
C GLY A 228 9.53 24.42 -4.92
N VAL A 229 8.51 24.48 -4.06
CA VAL A 229 8.01 25.73 -3.48
C VAL A 229 8.68 25.99 -2.12
N PRO A 230 9.44 27.10 -1.94
CA PRO A 230 10.02 27.45 -0.64
C PRO A 230 8.94 27.68 0.43
N PRO A 231 9.24 27.43 1.72
CA PRO A 231 8.31 27.73 2.80
C PRO A 231 7.81 29.18 2.75
N THR A 232 6.50 29.36 2.60
CA THR A 232 5.87 30.68 2.54
C THR A 232 5.54 31.24 3.93
N ASN A 233 5.63 30.40 4.98
CA ASN A 233 5.17 30.67 6.36
C ASN A 233 3.71 31.12 6.45
N LYS A 234 2.89 30.75 5.46
CA LYS A 234 1.44 31.00 5.47
C LYS A 234 0.69 29.72 5.78
N TYR A 235 -0.38 29.86 6.53
CA TYR A 235 -1.31 28.79 6.79
C TYR A 235 -2.21 28.60 5.57
N ALA A 236 -2.46 27.35 5.19
CA ALA A 236 -3.36 26.99 4.11
C ALA A 236 -4.30 25.87 4.58
N GLU A 237 -5.58 26.01 4.26
CA GLU A 237 -6.59 24.98 4.47
C GLU A 237 -7.08 24.48 3.12
N ILE A 238 -6.67 23.27 2.75
CA ILE A 238 -6.96 22.71 1.42
C ILE A 238 -7.92 21.54 1.57
N PRO A 239 -9.13 21.61 0.97
CA PRO A 239 -10.03 20.47 0.96
C PRO A 239 -9.52 19.40 -0.02
N PHE A 240 -9.51 18.15 0.44
CA PHE A 240 -9.19 16.97 -0.35
C PHE A 240 -10.43 16.11 -0.55
N ALA A 241 -10.50 15.44 -1.69
CA ALA A 241 -11.45 14.36 -1.91
C ALA A 241 -10.67 13.09 -2.29
N ALA A 242 -10.84 12.03 -1.51
CA ALA A 242 -10.28 10.73 -1.80
C ALA A 242 -11.41 9.76 -2.17
N VAL A 243 -11.30 9.16 -3.35
CA VAL A 243 -12.15 8.04 -3.77
C VAL A 243 -11.34 6.77 -3.59
N VAL A 244 -11.64 6.05 -2.53
CA VAL A 244 -10.94 4.82 -2.16
C VAL A 244 -11.79 3.62 -2.58
N ASN A 245 -11.22 2.74 -3.39
CA ASN A 245 -11.79 1.43 -3.65
C ASN A 245 -11.29 0.45 -2.59
N ILE A 246 -12.23 -0.10 -1.82
CA ILE A 246 -11.94 -1.15 -0.85
C ILE A 246 -12.53 -2.45 -1.37
N ARG A 247 -11.70 -3.48 -1.51
CA ARG A 247 -12.12 -4.84 -1.85
C ARG A 247 -11.83 -5.77 -0.68
N GLY A 248 -12.89 -6.11 0.06
CA GLY A 248 -12.74 -6.87 1.31
C GLY A 248 -12.06 -6.03 2.38
N ASP A 249 -10.88 -6.44 2.81
CA ASP A 249 -10.03 -5.77 3.79
C ASP A 249 -8.88 -4.97 3.17
N ARG A 250 -8.81 -4.87 1.84
CA ARG A 250 -7.71 -4.19 1.13
C ARG A 250 -8.16 -2.90 0.47
N LEU A 251 -7.29 -1.90 0.55
CA LEU A 251 -7.31 -0.74 -0.34
C LEU A 251 -6.77 -1.20 -1.71
N TYR A 252 -7.61 -1.16 -2.74
CA TYR A 252 -7.28 -1.67 -4.08
C TYR A 252 -6.74 -0.58 -5.00
N HIS A 253 -7.42 0.56 -5.05
CA HIS A 253 -6.88 1.77 -5.65
C HIS A 253 -7.48 2.99 -4.94
N GLU A 254 -6.75 4.08 -4.97
CA GLU A 254 -7.15 5.36 -4.40
C GLU A 254 -6.95 6.46 -5.44
N HIS A 255 -7.93 7.36 -5.55
CA HIS A 255 -7.83 8.58 -6.33
C HIS A 255 -8.03 9.76 -5.41
N ILE A 256 -6.94 10.49 -5.11
CA ILE A 256 -6.98 11.73 -4.35
C ILE A 256 -7.02 12.90 -5.35
N THR A 257 -7.94 13.82 -5.13
CA THR A 257 -8.02 15.09 -5.87
C THR A 257 -8.09 16.25 -4.88
N TRP A 258 -7.46 17.36 -5.28
CA TRP A 258 -7.45 18.62 -4.55
C TRP A 258 -7.17 19.77 -5.51
N ASP A 259 -7.57 20.99 -5.14
CA ASP A 259 -7.43 22.16 -6.00
C ASP A 259 -6.09 22.87 -5.79
N GLN A 260 -5.20 22.72 -6.77
CA GLN A 260 -3.89 23.38 -6.79
C GLN A 260 -4.01 24.91 -6.84
N GLY A 261 -5.05 25.44 -7.51
CA GLY A 261 -5.30 26.88 -7.55
C GLY A 261 -5.52 27.42 -6.14
N THR A 262 -6.44 26.80 -5.40
CA THR A 262 -6.72 27.13 -3.99
C THR A 262 -5.46 27.13 -3.14
N ALA A 263 -4.58 26.14 -3.30
CA ALA A 263 -3.32 26.08 -2.56
C ALA A 263 -2.39 27.24 -2.90
N LEU A 264 -2.16 27.50 -4.20
CA LEU A 264 -1.29 28.59 -4.62
C LEU A 264 -1.84 29.96 -4.20
N ALA A 265 -3.16 30.15 -4.23
CA ALA A 265 -3.81 31.38 -3.78
C ALA A 265 -3.62 31.62 -2.27
N GLN A 266 -3.90 30.62 -1.42
CA GLN A 266 -3.75 30.76 0.03
C GLN A 266 -2.28 30.95 0.46
N LEU A 267 -1.34 30.33 -0.26
CA LEU A 267 0.10 30.51 -0.05
C LEU A 267 0.63 31.82 -0.67
N GLY A 268 -0.20 32.58 -1.38
CA GLY A 268 0.15 33.82 -2.07
C GLY A 268 1.22 33.64 -3.15
N LEU A 269 1.19 32.50 -3.82
CA LEU A 269 2.01 32.17 -4.98
C LEU A 269 1.26 32.43 -6.29
N LEU A 270 -0.06 32.64 -6.22
CA LEU A 270 -0.91 33.01 -7.34
C LEU A 270 -1.36 34.47 -7.19
N PRO A 271 -1.11 35.35 -8.18
CA PRO A 271 -1.60 36.72 -8.14
C PRO A 271 -3.14 36.75 -8.32
N GLU A 272 -3.80 37.75 -7.72
CA GLU A 272 -5.25 37.90 -7.83
C GLU A 272 -5.71 38.26 -9.27
N TYR A 273 -4.83 38.92 -10.04
CA TYR A 273 -5.10 39.35 -11.40
C TYR A 273 -3.97 38.92 -12.34
N LEU A 274 -4.34 38.47 -13.54
CA LEU A 274 -3.42 38.12 -14.63
C LEU A 274 -3.73 38.95 -15.89
N PRO A 275 -2.73 39.22 -16.74
CA PRO A 275 -2.95 39.97 -17.98
C PRO A 275 -3.87 39.19 -18.93
N PHE A 276 -4.81 39.91 -19.52
CA PHE A 276 -5.66 39.39 -20.59
C PHE A 276 -4.93 39.50 -21.93
N PRO A 277 -4.91 38.45 -22.79
CA PRO A 277 -4.21 38.52 -24.07
C PRO A 277 -4.73 39.65 -24.97
N GLY A 278 -3.81 40.42 -25.58
CA GLY A 278 -4.14 41.36 -26.65
C GLY A 278 -4.55 42.78 -26.25
N GLY A 279 -4.27 43.24 -25.03
CA GLY A 279 -4.55 44.63 -24.65
C GLY A 279 -4.11 45.02 -23.23
N ASN A 280 -4.53 46.21 -22.79
CA ASN A 280 -4.22 46.74 -21.46
C ASN A 280 -5.25 46.31 -20.40
N LEU A 281 -5.61 45.03 -20.39
CA LEU A 281 -6.64 44.47 -19.51
C LEU A 281 -6.03 43.39 -18.62
N GLN A 282 -6.60 43.25 -17.42
CA GLN A 282 -6.34 42.17 -16.49
C GLN A 282 -7.65 41.49 -16.12
N TYR A 283 -7.63 40.18 -15.89
CA TYR A 283 -8.78 39.42 -15.39
C TYR A 283 -8.50 38.92 -13.97
N LYS A 284 -9.53 38.89 -13.13
CA LYS A 284 -9.43 38.27 -11.81
C LYS A 284 -9.31 36.75 -11.99
N VAL A 285 -8.29 36.16 -11.38
CA VAL A 285 -8.02 34.73 -11.51
C VAL A 285 -9.20 33.93 -10.91
N PRO A 286 -9.80 32.98 -11.65
CA PRO A 286 -11.00 32.25 -11.23
C PRO A 286 -10.65 31.11 -10.27
N VAL A 287 -10.07 31.48 -9.13
CA VAL A 287 -9.63 30.56 -8.08
C VAL A 287 -10.19 31.04 -6.75
N ALA A 288 -10.65 30.08 -5.95
CA ALA A 288 -11.10 30.33 -4.59
C ALA A 288 -9.95 30.11 -3.59
N GLY A 289 -9.97 30.78 -2.45
CA GLY A 289 -9.03 30.60 -1.35
C GLY A 289 -9.61 29.73 -0.22
N VAL A 290 -9.45 30.22 1.03
CA VAL A 290 -9.90 29.54 2.26
C VAL A 290 -11.41 29.26 2.29
N GLU A 291 -12.18 30.00 1.50
CA GLU A 291 -13.63 29.82 1.38
C GLU A 291 -14.02 28.42 0.87
N THR A 292 -13.15 27.73 0.14
CA THR A 292 -13.37 26.33 -0.27
C THR A 292 -13.44 25.41 0.94
N ALA A 293 -12.50 25.52 1.87
CA ALA A 293 -12.46 24.76 3.12
C ALA A 293 -13.60 25.15 4.07
N MET A 294 -13.93 26.45 4.16
CA MET A 294 -15.07 26.92 4.96
C MET A 294 -16.39 26.32 4.45
N LYS A 295 -16.59 26.30 3.12
CA LYS A 295 -17.78 25.74 2.50
C LYS A 295 -17.91 24.24 2.69
N LEU A 296 -16.80 23.51 2.63
CA LEU A 296 -16.79 22.07 2.91
C LEU A 296 -17.18 21.78 4.37
N ARG A 297 -16.63 22.55 5.33
CA ARG A 297 -16.96 22.41 6.76
C ARG A 297 -18.39 22.82 7.07
N ALA A 298 -18.87 23.90 6.45
CA ALA A 298 -20.21 24.44 6.66
C ALA A 298 -20.83 24.82 5.31
N ARG A 299 -21.67 23.93 4.77
CA ARG A 299 -22.28 24.04 3.43
C ARG A 299 -22.85 25.41 3.07
N ASN A 300 -23.45 26.10 4.05
CA ASN A 300 -24.15 27.37 3.85
C ASN A 300 -23.32 28.62 4.22
N SER A 301 -22.05 28.44 4.60
CA SER A 301 -21.18 29.55 5.05
C SER A 301 -20.68 30.44 3.91
N VAL A 302 -20.59 29.90 2.70
CA VAL A 302 -20.06 30.60 1.51
C VAL A 302 -21.05 30.45 0.36
N PRO A 303 -21.55 31.55 -0.23
CA PRO A 303 -22.41 31.50 -1.41
C PRO A 303 -21.79 30.72 -2.58
N SER A 304 -22.59 30.01 -3.35
CA SER A 304 -22.12 29.37 -4.59
C SER A 304 -22.01 30.39 -5.71
N ASN A 305 -21.24 30.07 -6.74
CA ASN A 305 -21.28 30.79 -8.02
C ASN A 305 -20.75 32.24 -7.98
N GLU A 306 -20.03 32.63 -6.93
CA GLU A 306 -19.44 33.98 -6.82
C GLU A 306 -18.40 34.25 -7.92
N MET A 307 -17.67 33.23 -8.37
CA MET A 307 -16.69 33.38 -9.46
C MET A 307 -17.33 33.79 -10.80
N PHE A 308 -18.61 33.51 -11.04
CA PHE A 308 -19.30 33.98 -12.26
C PHE A 308 -19.47 35.50 -12.29
N LYS A 309 -19.30 36.18 -11.16
CA LYS A 309 -19.34 37.64 -11.07
C LYS A 309 -17.99 38.30 -11.39
N PHE A 310 -16.93 37.52 -11.61
CA PHE A 310 -15.60 38.05 -11.88
C PHE A 310 -15.55 38.72 -13.26
N THR A 311 -14.84 39.84 -13.34
CA THR A 311 -14.76 40.70 -14.52
C THR A 311 -13.32 41.10 -14.82
N THR A 312 -13.12 41.76 -15.96
CA THR A 312 -11.84 42.36 -16.34
C THR A 312 -11.73 43.81 -15.87
N ARG A 313 -10.50 44.29 -15.70
CA ARG A 313 -10.17 45.69 -15.36
C ARG A 313 -9.04 46.21 -16.24
N SER A 314 -8.92 47.54 -16.36
CA SER A 314 -7.75 48.16 -17.01
C SER A 314 -6.48 47.98 -16.17
N ALA A 315 -5.33 47.70 -16.78
CA ALA A 315 -4.08 47.51 -16.05
C ALA A 315 -3.51 48.83 -15.45
N ASP A 316 -3.93 50.00 -15.96
CA ASP A 316 -3.52 51.32 -15.45
C ASP A 316 -4.20 51.72 -14.12
N SER A 317 -5.03 50.84 -13.57
CA SER A 317 -5.81 51.08 -12.35
C SER A 317 -5.07 50.66 -11.07
N GLU A 318 -3.83 51.13 -10.86
CA GLU A 318 -3.25 51.12 -9.51
C GLU A 318 -3.73 52.36 -8.75
N GLY A 319 -4.81 52.19 -7.98
CA GLY A 319 -5.40 53.22 -7.11
C GLY A 319 -6.94 53.21 -7.14
N VAL A 320 -7.54 52.58 -6.13
CA VAL A 320 -8.95 52.60 -5.65
C VAL A 320 -10.01 53.29 -6.55
N ASN A 321 -10.99 52.54 -7.08
CA ASN A 321 -12.45 52.85 -7.01
C ASN A 321 -13.30 51.68 -7.61
N PRO A 322 -14.21 51.02 -6.85
CA PRO A 322 -15.06 49.92 -7.35
C PRO A 322 -16.03 50.25 -8.49
N GLU A 323 -16.12 51.51 -8.93
CA GLU A 323 -17.02 51.93 -10.02
C GLU A 323 -16.43 51.79 -11.44
N LYS A 324 -15.13 51.47 -11.59
CA LYS A 324 -14.49 51.24 -12.91
C LYS A 324 -14.36 49.77 -13.27
N VAL A 325 -15.47 49.03 -13.16
CA VAL A 325 -15.55 47.63 -13.59
C VAL A 325 -16.17 47.58 -14.99
N VAL A 326 -15.47 46.99 -15.95
CA VAL A 326 -16.02 46.76 -17.30
C VAL A 326 -16.58 45.33 -17.33
N PRO A 327 -17.87 45.12 -17.63
CA PRO A 327 -18.40 43.78 -17.79
C PRO A 327 -17.71 43.11 -18.99
N ALA A 328 -17.30 41.86 -18.83
CA ALA A 328 -16.77 41.07 -19.93
C ALA A 328 -17.93 40.78 -20.91
N VAL A 329 -18.04 41.58 -21.96
CA VAL A 329 -18.98 41.31 -23.06
C VAL A 329 -18.39 40.16 -23.86
N ALA A 330 -19.10 39.03 -23.90
CA ALA A 330 -18.72 37.88 -24.69
C ALA A 330 -18.92 38.20 -26.19
N GLU A 331 -17.82 38.36 -26.92
CA GLU A 331 -17.79 38.39 -28.38
C GLU A 331 -17.84 36.98 -28.99
N ASN A 332 -18.57 36.05 -28.38
CA ASN A 332 -18.79 34.72 -28.93
C ASN A 332 -20.29 34.55 -29.09
N GLY A 333 -20.79 34.73 -30.31
CA GLY A 333 -22.21 34.80 -30.69
C GLY A 333 -23.06 33.58 -30.36
N VAL A 334 -23.27 33.32 -29.07
CA VAL A 334 -24.26 32.37 -28.55
C VAL A 334 -25.31 33.19 -27.83
N ALA A 335 -26.53 33.19 -28.39
CA ALA A 335 -27.66 33.90 -27.82
C ALA A 335 -27.98 33.39 -26.41
N THR A 336 -28.27 34.30 -25.50
CA THR A 336 -28.84 34.01 -24.18
C THR A 336 -30.17 33.28 -24.34
N VAL A 337 -30.25 32.06 -23.83
CA VAL A 337 -31.53 31.38 -23.60
C VAL A 337 -32.17 32.06 -22.40
N ALA A 338 -33.29 32.75 -22.62
CA ALA A 338 -34.14 33.27 -21.54
C ALA A 338 -34.86 32.09 -20.87
N ASN A 339 -34.97 32.13 -19.53
CA ASN A 339 -35.89 31.29 -18.78
C ASN A 339 -37.35 31.59 -19.14
#